data_AF-A0A1W5VMD0-F1
#
_entry.id   AF-A0A1W5VMD0-F1
#
_cell.length_a   1.000
_cell.length_b   1.000
_cell.length_c   1.000
_cell.angle_alpha   90.00
_cell.angle_beta   90.00
_cell.angle_gamma   90.00
#
_symmetry.space_group_name_H-M   'P 1'
#
loop_
_entity.id
_entity.type
_entity.pdbx_description
1 polymer ?
#
loop_
_entity_poly.entity_id
_entity_poly.type
_entity_poly.pdbx_seq_one_letter_code
_entity_poly.pdbx_strand_id
1 'polypeptide(L)'
;LLSVLMVISSPSWLGSWVALEVNLMSFIPVILSRGVITSVESCIKYFLVQAFSSLLLILAVLLSMSGGVSWEWIFNTPMSLLLIIALLIKLGAAPFHFWFPAVSAGIGWLQNFMLMTLQKIGPLILLNYVWGLSPTLLVLVGLSTYVGSVGGLNQSSLRKLLAYSSINHLGWLMVSSCFGLKFTMIYFMIYILSNMALVGGLHFGGFYYLSQVYYYSGSQFNTL
;
A
#
# COMPACT_ATOMS: atom_id res chain seq x y z
N LEU A 1 -5.71 -2.93 13.45
CA LEU A 1 -6.82 -1.97 13.71
C LEU A 1 -6.47 -1.01 14.83
N LEU A 2 -6.14 -1.49 16.04
CA LEU A 2 -5.67 -0.62 17.13
C LEU A 2 -4.50 0.28 16.69
N SER A 3 -3.52 -0.30 16.00
CA SER A 3 -2.40 0.44 15.38
C SER A 3 -2.87 1.60 14.49
N VAL A 4 -3.89 1.40 13.66
CA VAL A 4 -4.44 2.44 12.77
C VAL A 4 -5.10 3.56 13.59
N LEU A 5 -5.83 3.21 14.64
CA LEU A 5 -6.42 4.21 15.54
C LEU A 5 -5.34 5.03 16.26
N MET A 6 -4.24 4.40 16.67
CA MET A 6 -3.10 5.10 17.27
C MET A 6 -2.44 6.07 16.29
N VAL A 7 -2.33 5.74 14.99
CA VAL A 7 -1.84 6.68 13.97
C VAL A 7 -2.74 7.92 13.87
N ILE A 8 -4.07 7.71 13.91
CA ILE A 8 -5.05 8.79 13.77
C ILE A 8 -5.03 9.72 15.00
N SER A 9 -4.89 9.17 16.20
CA SER A 9 -4.92 9.94 17.44
C SER A 9 -3.57 10.51 17.87
N SER A 10 -2.46 10.05 17.28
CA SER A 10 -1.13 10.46 17.72
C SER A 10 -0.87 11.95 17.45
N PRO A 11 -0.49 12.75 18.47
CA PRO A 11 -0.17 14.16 18.29
C PRO A 11 1.26 14.40 17.80
N SER A 12 2.12 13.38 17.80
CA SER A 12 3.53 13.48 17.43
C SER A 12 3.93 12.45 16.39
N TRP A 13 4.89 12.83 15.54
CA TRP A 13 5.44 11.94 14.52
C TRP A 13 6.06 10.65 15.10
N LEU A 14 6.71 10.75 16.26
CA LEU A 14 7.24 9.57 16.95
C LEU A 14 6.12 8.62 17.38
N GLY A 15 5.01 9.13 17.91
CA GLY A 15 3.83 8.31 18.24
C GLY A 15 3.25 7.62 16.99
N SER A 16 3.17 8.34 15.88
CA SER A 16 2.73 7.77 14.60
C SER A 16 3.67 6.67 14.09
N TRP A 17 4.99 6.83 14.28
CA TRP A 17 5.99 5.83 13.92
C TRP A 17 5.80 4.54 14.74
N VAL A 18 5.65 4.64 16.07
CA VAL A 18 5.38 3.48 16.94
C VAL A 18 4.12 2.75 16.48
N ALA A 19 3.06 3.49 16.14
CA ALA A 19 1.82 2.90 15.68
C ALA A 19 1.98 2.14 14.33
N LEU A 20 2.81 2.67 13.42
CA LEU A 20 3.16 1.97 12.18
C LEU A 20 4.02 0.71 12.41
N GLU A 21 4.91 0.70 13.41
CA GLU A 21 5.68 -0.49 13.79
C GLU A 21 4.80 -1.59 14.38
N VAL A 22 3.84 -1.22 15.23
CA VAL A 22 2.84 -2.18 15.74
C VAL A 22 2.01 -2.76 14.58
N ASN A 23 1.70 -1.96 13.56
CA ASN A 23 1.01 -2.46 12.35
C ASN A 23 1.87 -3.46 11.56
N LEU A 24 3.17 -3.20 11.42
CA LEU A 24 4.11 -4.12 10.79
C LEU A 24 4.18 -5.44 11.55
N MET A 25 4.44 -5.39 12.86
CA MET A 25 4.63 -6.58 13.69
C MET A 25 3.36 -7.44 13.79
N SER A 26 2.19 -6.80 13.84
CA SER A 26 0.91 -7.53 13.85
C SER A 26 0.55 -8.18 12.51
N PHE A 27 1.09 -7.70 11.39
CA PHE A 27 0.80 -8.26 10.07
C PHE A 27 1.69 -9.45 9.70
N ILE A 28 2.90 -9.55 10.25
CA ILE A 28 3.80 -10.70 10.06
C ILE A 28 3.11 -12.06 10.34
N PRO A 29 2.49 -12.30 11.52
CA PRO A 29 1.86 -13.58 11.81
C PRO A 29 0.66 -13.86 10.90
N VAL A 30 -0.04 -12.81 10.44
CA VAL A 30 -1.14 -12.94 9.48
C VAL A 30 -0.63 -13.49 8.14
N ILE A 31 0.51 -13.00 7.64
CA ILE A 31 1.13 -13.50 6.42
C ILE A 31 1.50 -14.99 6.58
N LEU A 32 2.09 -15.34 7.73
CA LEU A 32 2.59 -16.68 8.02
C LEU A 32 1.50 -17.71 8.36
N SER A 33 0.25 -17.28 8.56
CA SER A 33 -0.87 -18.15 8.97
C SER A 33 -1.10 -19.39 8.11
N ARG A 34 -0.70 -19.37 6.82
CA ARG A 34 -0.79 -20.55 5.93
C ARG A 34 0.37 -21.53 6.06
N GLY A 35 1.52 -21.12 6.60
CA GLY A 35 2.68 -21.99 6.83
C GLY A 35 3.37 -22.53 5.56
N VAL A 36 3.08 -21.99 4.37
CA VAL A 36 3.68 -22.44 3.10
C VAL A 36 4.99 -21.69 2.83
N ILE A 37 5.97 -22.34 2.20
CA ILE A 37 7.29 -21.73 1.86
C ILE A 37 7.13 -20.38 1.14
N THR A 38 6.19 -20.28 0.20
CA THR A 38 5.89 -19.04 -0.52
C THR A 38 5.39 -17.90 0.39
N SER A 39 4.66 -18.24 1.45
CA SER A 39 4.22 -17.26 2.46
C SER A 39 5.39 -16.78 3.31
N VAL A 40 6.36 -17.65 3.63
CA VAL A 40 7.59 -17.28 4.36
C VAL A 40 8.44 -16.32 3.53
N GLU A 41 8.69 -16.62 2.26
CA GLU A 41 9.44 -15.72 1.37
C GLU A 41 8.76 -14.35 1.23
N SER A 42 7.44 -14.32 1.09
CA SER A 42 6.68 -13.07 1.01
C SER A 42 6.74 -12.27 2.31
N CYS A 43 6.76 -12.96 3.46
CA CYS A 43 6.90 -12.33 4.76
C CYS A 43 8.27 -11.67 4.91
N ILE A 44 9.34 -12.33 4.49
CA ILE A 44 10.71 -11.78 4.54
C ILE A 44 10.82 -10.54 3.64
N LYS A 45 10.28 -10.60 2.41
CA LYS A 45 10.26 -9.45 1.49
C LYS A 45 9.48 -8.27 2.06
N TYR A 46 8.32 -8.54 2.65
CA TYR A 46 7.51 -7.52 3.32
C TYR A 46 8.27 -6.89 4.50
N PHE A 47 8.81 -7.72 5.39
CA PHE A 47 9.50 -7.27 6.60
C PHE A 47 10.69 -6.36 6.27
N LEU A 48 11.58 -6.80 5.37
CA LEU A 48 12.80 -6.05 5.03
C LEU A 48 12.48 -4.66 4.47
N VAL A 49 11.52 -4.57 3.55
CA VAL A 49 11.17 -3.30 2.92
C VAL A 49 10.46 -2.36 3.90
N GLN A 50 9.57 -2.90 4.74
CA GLN A 50 8.86 -2.09 5.72
C GLN A 50 9.77 -1.62 6.87
N ALA A 51 10.72 -2.44 7.30
CA ALA A 51 11.74 -2.07 8.28
C ALA A 51 12.72 -1.03 7.72
N PHE A 52 13.12 -1.16 6.45
CA PHE A 52 13.94 -0.15 5.80
C PHE A 52 13.21 1.20 5.71
N SER A 53 11.94 1.18 5.31
CA SER A 53 11.10 2.37 5.29
C SER A 53 10.95 3.01 6.67
N SER A 54 10.79 2.22 7.73
CA SER A 54 10.62 2.78 9.07
C SER A 54 11.88 3.40 9.64
N LEU A 55 13.06 2.88 9.28
CA LEU A 55 14.35 3.51 9.55
C LEU A 55 14.48 4.86 8.84
N LEU A 56 14.06 4.95 7.57
CA LEU A 56 14.02 6.24 6.86
C LEU A 56 13.05 7.22 7.52
N LEU A 57 11.88 6.74 7.96
CA LEU A 57 10.89 7.59 8.61
C LEU A 57 11.43 8.20 9.90
N ILE A 58 12.00 7.40 10.80
CA ILE A 58 12.55 7.90 12.06
C ILE A 58 13.75 8.81 11.82
N LEU A 59 14.59 8.52 10.82
CA LEU A 59 15.70 9.39 10.42
C LEU A 59 15.19 10.78 10.00
N ALA A 60 14.16 10.84 9.15
CA ALA A 60 13.52 12.10 8.76
C ALA A 60 13.02 12.89 9.98
N VAL A 61 12.35 12.21 10.92
CA VAL A 61 11.81 12.84 12.12
C VAL A 61 12.93 13.39 13.00
N LEU A 62 14.00 12.63 13.24
CA LEU A 62 15.13 13.07 14.06
C LEU A 62 15.87 14.26 13.43
N LEU A 63 16.09 14.25 12.12
CA LEU A 63 16.70 15.36 11.40
C LEU A 63 15.82 16.62 11.41
N SER A 64 14.49 16.46 11.39
CA SER A 64 13.58 17.60 11.50
C SER A 64 13.67 18.29 12.87
N MET A 65 13.93 17.52 13.95
CA MET A 65 14.06 18.03 15.31
C MET A 65 15.38 18.75 15.58
N SER A 66 16.47 18.30 14.98
CA SER A 66 17.79 18.92 15.19
C SER A 66 17.95 20.27 14.51
N GLY A 67 17.17 20.54 13.45
CA GLY A 67 17.26 21.78 12.68
C GLY A 67 16.56 23.01 13.29
N GLY A 68 15.90 22.89 14.45
CA GLY A 68 15.13 23.99 15.05
C GLY A 68 13.93 24.44 14.21
N VAL A 69 13.58 23.67 13.18
CA VAL A 69 12.45 23.92 12.29
C VAL A 69 11.18 23.61 13.07
N SER A 70 10.33 24.62 13.29
CA SER A 70 9.00 24.36 13.85
C SER A 70 8.25 23.37 12.95
N TRP A 71 7.42 22.51 13.55
CA TRP A 71 6.69 21.45 12.84
C TRP A 71 5.84 21.97 11.65
N GLU A 72 5.56 23.27 11.61
CA GLU A 72 4.84 23.95 10.53
C GLU A 72 5.65 24.11 9.24
N TRP A 73 6.98 24.05 9.29
CA TRP A 73 7.89 24.29 8.16
C TRP A 73 8.35 23.02 7.43
N ILE A 74 7.67 21.90 7.67
CA ILE A 74 7.97 20.63 7.00
C ILE A 74 7.68 20.70 5.50
N PHE A 75 6.94 21.68 4.98
CA PHE A 75 6.46 21.61 3.61
C PHE A 75 7.47 21.90 2.50
N ASN A 76 8.67 22.44 2.77
CA ASN A 76 9.61 22.86 1.71
C ASN A 76 11.10 22.52 1.96
N THR A 77 11.39 21.62 2.91
CA THR A 77 12.78 21.22 3.21
C THR A 77 13.10 19.84 2.62
N PRO A 78 14.38 19.53 2.35
CA PRO A 78 14.79 18.18 1.93
C PRO A 78 14.34 17.07 2.90
N MET A 79 14.05 17.43 4.17
CA MET A 79 13.57 16.50 5.19
C MET A 79 12.13 16.03 4.92
N SER A 80 11.32 16.85 4.26
CA SER A 80 9.96 16.50 3.84
C SER A 80 9.98 15.42 2.76
N LEU A 81 10.95 15.50 1.84
CA LEU A 81 11.12 14.55 0.76
C LEU A 81 11.52 13.17 1.30
N LEU A 82 12.40 13.11 2.30
CA LEU A 82 12.79 11.83 2.92
C LEU A 82 11.62 11.16 3.64
N LEU A 83 10.77 11.95 4.31
CA LEU A 83 9.56 11.46 4.96
C LEU A 83 8.54 10.95 3.93
N ILE A 84 8.34 11.70 2.83
CA ILE A 84 7.50 11.28 1.70
C ILE A 84 8.01 9.96 1.09
N ILE A 85 9.32 9.85 0.82
CA ILE A 85 9.93 8.63 0.29
C ILE A 85 9.67 7.44 1.23
N ALA A 86 9.87 7.62 2.54
CA ALA A 86 9.60 6.58 3.52
C ALA A 86 8.15 6.09 3.45
N LEU A 87 7.17 7.01 3.45
CA LEU A 87 5.75 6.67 3.34
C LEU A 87 5.39 6.00 2.00
N LEU A 88 6.01 6.42 0.90
CA LEU A 88 5.79 5.81 -0.43
C LEU A 88 6.31 4.37 -0.48
N ILE A 89 7.45 4.09 0.15
CA ILE A 89 7.95 2.72 0.30
C ILE A 89 6.94 1.89 1.10
N LYS A 90 6.36 2.42 2.20
CA LYS A 90 5.32 1.70 2.97
C LYS A 90 4.08 1.39 2.14
N LEU A 91 3.66 2.31 1.28
CA LEU A 91 2.50 2.17 0.41
C LEU A 91 2.74 1.26 -0.80
N GLY A 92 4.00 1.09 -1.22
CA GLY A 92 4.34 0.37 -2.45
C GLY A 92 4.01 1.18 -3.71
N ALA A 93 4.06 2.52 -3.61
CA ALA A 93 3.90 3.39 -4.76
C ALA A 93 5.18 3.40 -5.63
N ALA A 94 5.05 3.70 -6.92
CA ALA A 94 6.21 3.85 -7.79
C ALA A 94 7.08 5.04 -7.33
N PRO A 95 8.42 4.95 -7.46
CA PRO A 95 9.20 3.86 -8.07
C PRO A 95 9.40 2.63 -7.16
N PHE A 96 9.08 2.70 -5.87
CA PHE A 96 9.34 1.66 -4.85
C PHE A 96 8.30 0.52 -4.81
N HIS A 97 7.70 0.19 -5.94
CA HIS A 97 6.54 -0.69 -6.03
C HIS A 97 6.88 -2.19 -6.11
N PHE A 98 8.11 -2.56 -6.45
CA PHE A 98 8.49 -3.94 -6.79
C PHE A 98 8.16 -4.99 -5.71
N TRP A 99 8.25 -4.61 -4.43
CA TRP A 99 7.94 -5.50 -3.33
C TRP A 99 6.46 -5.87 -3.29
N PHE A 100 5.57 -4.99 -3.76
CA PHE A 100 4.14 -5.13 -3.58
C PHE A 100 3.53 -6.28 -4.41
N PRO A 101 3.76 -6.39 -5.74
CA PRO A 101 3.33 -7.55 -6.52
C PRO A 101 4.04 -8.85 -6.14
N ALA A 102 5.29 -8.77 -5.65
CA ALA A 102 6.03 -9.94 -5.22
C ALA A 102 5.43 -10.55 -3.94
N VAL A 103 5.03 -9.72 -2.98
CA VAL A 103 4.36 -10.16 -1.74
C VAL A 103 2.95 -10.64 -2.04
N SER A 104 2.17 -9.93 -2.87
CA SER A 104 0.78 -10.32 -3.19
C SER A 104 0.67 -11.72 -3.80
N ALA A 105 1.67 -12.12 -4.61
CA ALA A 105 1.70 -13.44 -5.23
C ALA A 105 1.95 -14.59 -4.24
N GLY A 106 2.62 -14.33 -3.11
CA GLY A 106 2.98 -15.35 -2.11
C GLY A 106 1.91 -15.59 -1.04
N ILE A 107 0.97 -14.65 -0.86
CA ILE A 107 0.00 -14.67 0.24
C ILE A 107 -1.42 -15.04 -0.22
N GLY A 108 -2.23 -15.61 0.66
CA GLY A 108 -3.62 -15.97 0.32
C GLY A 108 -4.53 -14.77 0.08
N TRP A 109 -5.75 -15.03 -0.40
CA TRP A 109 -6.72 -13.99 -0.77
C TRP A 109 -7.08 -13.06 0.39
N LEU A 110 -7.35 -13.60 1.58
CA LEU A 110 -7.66 -12.80 2.77
C LEU A 110 -6.48 -11.93 3.20
N GLN A 111 -5.27 -12.51 3.23
CA GLN A 111 -4.05 -11.76 3.54
C GLN A 111 -3.78 -10.68 2.50
N ASN A 112 -3.99 -10.98 1.21
CA ASN A 112 -3.82 -10.03 0.12
C ASN A 112 -4.82 -8.88 0.20
N PHE A 113 -6.07 -9.15 0.57
CA PHE A 113 -7.06 -8.10 0.82
C PHE A 113 -6.62 -7.17 1.96
N MET A 114 -6.13 -7.72 3.07
CA MET A 114 -5.62 -6.91 4.19
C MET A 114 -4.36 -6.11 3.82
N LEU A 115 -3.47 -6.67 2.99
CA LEU A 115 -2.32 -5.96 2.41
C LEU A 115 -2.78 -4.78 1.54
N MET A 116 -3.75 -5.00 0.66
CA MET A 116 -4.24 -3.97 -0.27
C MET A 116 -5.07 -2.88 0.40
N THR A 117 -5.61 -3.12 1.60
CA THR A 117 -6.51 -2.18 2.30
C THR A 117 -5.92 -1.71 3.62
N LEU A 118 -5.94 -2.53 4.67
CA LEU A 118 -5.58 -2.14 6.04
C LEU A 118 -4.16 -1.58 6.15
N GLN A 119 -3.19 -2.16 5.42
CA GLN A 119 -1.81 -1.66 5.44
C GLN A 119 -1.64 -0.28 4.79
N LYS A 120 -2.59 0.16 3.95
CA LYS A 120 -2.54 1.49 3.31
C LYS A 120 -3.07 2.62 4.20
N ILE A 121 -3.95 2.32 5.17
CA ILE A 121 -4.68 3.37 5.92
C ILE A 121 -3.72 4.29 6.69
N GLY A 122 -2.84 3.72 7.53
CA GLY A 122 -1.93 4.51 8.35
C GLY A 122 -1.01 5.41 7.50
N PRO A 123 -0.26 4.85 6.54
CA PRO A 123 0.62 5.64 5.69
C PRO A 123 -0.14 6.67 4.83
N LEU A 124 -1.35 6.40 4.33
CA LEU A 124 -2.16 7.39 3.59
C LEU A 124 -2.59 8.57 4.46
N ILE A 125 -2.94 8.33 5.72
CA ILE A 125 -3.31 9.40 6.66
C ILE A 125 -2.11 10.29 6.95
N LEU A 126 -0.93 9.69 7.18
CA LEU A 126 0.30 10.46 7.38
C LEU A 126 0.75 11.20 6.13
N LEU A 127 0.49 10.62 4.95
CA LEU A 127 0.70 11.25 3.66
C LEU A 127 0.00 12.61 3.62
N ASN A 128 -1.29 12.65 3.95
CA ASN A 128 -2.10 13.87 3.94
C ASN A 128 -1.52 15.02 4.78
N TYR A 129 -0.80 14.71 5.87
CA TYR A 129 -0.23 15.74 6.74
C TYR A 129 1.06 16.35 6.21
N VAL A 130 1.76 15.65 5.31
CA VAL A 130 3.07 16.08 4.78
C VAL A 130 2.91 16.66 3.38
N TRP A 131 1.85 16.24 2.69
CA TRP A 131 1.79 16.35 1.25
C TRP A 131 1.08 17.64 0.80
N GLY A 132 1.80 18.47 0.03
CA GLY A 132 1.26 19.63 -0.69
C GLY A 132 1.26 19.44 -2.21
N LEU A 133 0.54 20.31 -2.94
CA LEU A 133 0.62 20.36 -4.41
C LEU A 133 2.04 20.76 -4.82
N SER A 134 2.80 19.81 -5.35
CA SER A 134 4.18 20.00 -5.81
C SER A 134 4.41 19.34 -7.16
N PRO A 135 5.37 19.82 -7.97
CA PRO A 135 5.74 19.15 -9.22
C PRO A 135 6.29 17.74 -8.97
N THR A 136 6.94 17.50 -7.84
CA THR A 136 7.42 16.16 -7.44
C THR A 136 6.28 15.18 -7.22
N LEU A 137 5.13 15.63 -6.69
CA LEU A 137 3.92 14.80 -6.61
C LEU A 137 3.47 14.36 -7.99
N LEU A 138 3.34 15.30 -8.92
CA LEU A 138 2.79 15.00 -10.25
C LEU A 138 3.62 13.94 -10.96
N VAL A 139 4.94 13.98 -10.80
CA VAL A 139 5.85 12.94 -11.31
C VAL A 139 5.59 11.59 -10.63
N LEU A 140 5.49 11.54 -9.30
CA LEU A 140 5.23 10.29 -8.56
C LEU A 140 3.85 9.68 -8.86
N VAL A 141 2.83 10.52 -9.03
CA VAL A 141 1.49 10.12 -9.50
C VAL A 141 1.55 9.56 -10.92
N GLY A 142 2.21 10.27 -11.84
CA GLY A 142 2.38 9.81 -13.22
C GLY A 142 3.09 8.47 -13.28
N LEU A 143 4.17 8.29 -12.49
CA LEU A 143 4.90 7.03 -12.42
C LEU A 143 4.05 5.90 -11.85
N SER A 144 3.30 6.13 -10.77
CA SER A 144 2.47 5.08 -10.15
C SER A 144 1.31 4.64 -11.04
N THR A 145 0.63 5.58 -11.70
CA THR A 145 -0.43 5.27 -12.67
C THR A 145 0.12 4.58 -13.92
N TYR A 146 1.27 5.01 -14.44
CA TYR A 146 1.94 4.37 -15.58
C TYR A 146 2.39 2.94 -15.26
N VAL A 147 3.09 2.75 -14.14
CA VAL A 147 3.56 1.42 -13.71
C VAL A 147 2.39 0.50 -13.40
N GLY A 148 1.34 0.99 -12.74
CA GLY A 148 0.15 0.20 -12.42
C GLY A 148 -0.61 -0.24 -13.67
N SER A 149 -0.73 0.63 -14.68
CA SER A 149 -1.40 0.30 -15.94
C SER A 149 -0.57 -0.66 -16.81
N VAL A 150 0.68 -0.30 -17.13
CA VAL A 150 1.53 -1.08 -18.02
C VAL A 150 1.98 -2.39 -17.37
N GLY A 151 2.35 -2.35 -16.08
CA GLY A 151 2.83 -3.52 -15.36
C GLY A 151 1.77 -4.62 -15.18
N GLY A 152 0.49 -4.25 -15.18
CA GLY A 152 -0.64 -5.17 -15.08
C GLY A 152 -0.93 -5.97 -16.35
N LEU A 153 -0.63 -5.42 -17.54
CA LEU A 153 -0.99 -6.04 -18.82
C LEU A 153 -0.30 -7.39 -19.06
N ASN A 154 0.91 -7.59 -18.50
CA ASN A 154 1.70 -8.79 -18.72
C ASN A 154 1.64 -9.78 -17.54
N GLN A 155 0.58 -9.75 -16.71
CA GLN A 155 0.44 -10.66 -15.58
C GLN A 155 -0.65 -11.70 -15.80
N SER A 156 -0.30 -12.97 -15.66
CA SER A 156 -1.24 -14.09 -15.71
C SER A 156 -1.87 -14.43 -14.35
N SER A 157 -1.21 -14.06 -13.24
CA SER A 157 -1.74 -14.32 -11.90
C SER A 157 -2.64 -13.18 -11.42
N LEU A 158 -3.83 -13.54 -10.96
CA LEU A 158 -4.87 -12.57 -10.57
C LEU A 158 -4.43 -11.71 -9.38
N ARG A 159 -3.64 -12.29 -8.45
CA ARG A 159 -3.08 -11.55 -7.32
C ARG A 159 -2.06 -10.48 -7.73
N LYS A 160 -1.23 -10.74 -8.74
CA LYS A 160 -0.30 -9.72 -9.26
C LYS A 160 -1.05 -8.66 -10.05
N LEU A 161 -2.05 -9.06 -10.83
CA LEU A 161 -2.90 -8.14 -11.58
C LEU A 161 -3.60 -7.16 -10.63
N LEU A 162 -4.21 -7.66 -9.55
CA LEU A 162 -4.81 -6.81 -8.51
C LEU A 162 -3.77 -5.96 -7.76
N ALA A 163 -2.54 -6.45 -7.61
CA ALA A 163 -1.50 -5.65 -7.01
C ALA A 163 -1.13 -4.44 -7.88
N TYR A 164 -1.01 -4.61 -9.20
CA TYR A 164 -0.77 -3.52 -10.14
C TYR A 164 -1.96 -2.55 -10.24
N SER A 165 -3.21 -3.04 -10.22
CA SER A 165 -4.37 -2.15 -10.13
C SER A 165 -4.35 -1.33 -8.84
N SER A 166 -3.92 -1.92 -7.72
CA SER A 166 -3.76 -1.22 -6.46
C SER A 166 -2.67 -0.13 -6.49
N ILE A 167 -1.60 -0.32 -7.28
CA ILE A 167 -0.55 0.68 -7.52
C ILE A 167 -1.11 1.84 -8.36
N ASN A 168 -1.96 1.53 -9.35
CA ASN A 168 -2.65 2.56 -10.12
C ASN A 168 -3.61 3.40 -9.24
N HIS A 169 -4.44 2.75 -8.42
CA HIS A 169 -5.33 3.46 -7.49
C HIS A 169 -4.56 4.27 -6.44
N LEU A 170 -3.35 3.84 -6.04
CA LEU A 170 -2.49 4.63 -5.17
C LEU A 170 -2.09 5.96 -5.80
N GLY A 171 -1.83 6.01 -7.12
CA GLY A 171 -1.58 7.26 -7.83
C GLY A 171 -2.72 8.26 -7.66
N TRP A 172 -3.96 7.81 -7.86
CA TRP A 172 -5.15 8.64 -7.67
C TRP A 172 -5.42 8.99 -6.20
N LEU A 173 -5.12 8.09 -5.26
CA LEU A 173 -5.17 8.40 -3.83
C LEU A 173 -4.20 9.52 -3.46
N MET A 174 -2.99 9.53 -4.02
CA MET A 174 -2.03 10.61 -3.84
C MET A 174 -2.51 11.94 -4.44
N VAL A 175 -3.24 11.91 -5.56
CA VAL A 175 -3.91 13.14 -6.08
C VAL A 175 -4.98 13.62 -5.10
N SER A 176 -5.81 12.70 -4.59
CA SER A 176 -6.87 13.07 -3.65
C SER A 176 -6.31 13.68 -2.35
N SER A 177 -5.09 13.32 -1.94
CA SER A 177 -4.47 13.89 -0.73
C SER A 177 -4.18 15.38 -0.84
N CYS A 178 -4.00 15.91 -2.06
CA CYS A 178 -3.87 17.35 -2.27
C CYS A 178 -5.14 18.13 -1.94
N PHE A 179 -6.31 17.50 -2.03
CA PHE A 179 -7.59 18.13 -1.75
C PHE A 179 -8.04 17.94 -0.30
N GLY A 180 -7.26 17.18 0.48
CA GLY A 180 -7.46 16.97 1.90
C GLY A 180 -8.05 15.60 2.27
N LEU A 181 -7.98 15.30 3.56
CA LEU A 181 -8.23 13.97 4.11
C LEU A 181 -9.67 13.46 3.87
N LYS A 182 -10.66 14.36 3.77
CA LYS A 182 -12.05 13.95 3.47
C LYS A 182 -12.16 13.29 2.10
N PHE A 183 -11.54 13.88 1.07
CA PHE A 183 -11.56 13.33 -0.29
C PHE A 183 -10.78 12.03 -0.37
N THR A 184 -9.63 11.94 0.30
CA THR A 184 -8.86 10.68 0.35
C THR A 184 -9.66 9.56 0.96
N MET A 185 -10.37 9.82 2.07
CA MET A 185 -11.15 8.79 2.74
C MET A 185 -12.34 8.35 1.90
N ILE A 186 -13.05 9.26 1.23
CA ILE A 186 -14.15 8.92 0.32
C ILE A 186 -13.63 8.01 -0.81
N TYR A 187 -12.55 8.42 -1.48
CA TYR A 187 -11.98 7.62 -2.56
C TYR A 187 -11.48 6.26 -2.05
N PHE A 188 -10.84 6.24 -0.88
CA PHE A 188 -10.36 4.99 -0.28
C PHE A 188 -11.49 4.03 0.09
N MET A 189 -12.66 4.54 0.53
CA MET A 189 -13.83 3.70 0.80
C MET A 189 -14.38 3.04 -0.48
N ILE A 190 -14.44 3.80 -1.59
CA ILE A 190 -14.82 3.24 -2.91
C ILE A 190 -13.82 2.16 -3.34
N TYR A 191 -12.53 2.42 -3.14
CA TYR A 191 -11.46 1.46 -3.42
C TYR A 191 -11.57 0.19 -2.55
N ILE A 192 -11.92 0.29 -1.26
CA ILE A 192 -12.14 -0.90 -0.41
C ILE A 192 -13.33 -1.70 -0.91
N LEU A 193 -14.46 -1.05 -1.22
CA LEU A 193 -15.68 -1.71 -1.68
C LEU A 193 -15.46 -2.48 -2.99
N SER A 194 -14.80 -1.84 -3.97
CA SER A 194 -14.48 -2.49 -5.24
C SER A 194 -13.54 -3.70 -5.06
N ASN A 195 -12.52 -3.59 -4.21
CA ASN A 195 -11.65 -4.73 -3.91
C ASN A 195 -12.36 -5.83 -3.13
N MET A 196 -13.29 -5.49 -2.24
CA MET A 196 -14.03 -6.48 -1.47
C MET A 196 -14.91 -7.34 -2.40
N ALA A 197 -15.61 -6.71 -3.34
CA ALA A 197 -16.40 -7.41 -4.35
C ALA A 197 -15.53 -8.32 -5.24
N LEU A 198 -14.42 -7.80 -5.78
CA LEU A 198 -13.54 -8.55 -6.67
C LEU A 198 -12.81 -9.69 -5.96
N VAL A 199 -12.14 -9.42 -4.84
CA VAL A 199 -11.41 -10.44 -4.08
C VAL A 199 -12.38 -11.48 -3.50
N GLY A 200 -13.56 -11.06 -3.04
CA GLY A 200 -14.60 -11.97 -2.59
C GLY A 200 -15.01 -12.95 -3.68
N GLY A 201 -15.35 -12.45 -4.88
CA GLY A 201 -15.72 -13.30 -6.02
C GLY A 201 -14.62 -14.28 -6.43
N LEU A 202 -13.37 -13.80 -6.51
CA LEU A 202 -12.23 -14.66 -6.85
C LEU A 202 -11.92 -15.71 -5.78
N HIS A 203 -12.10 -15.36 -4.50
CA HIS A 203 -11.92 -16.29 -3.40
C HIS A 203 -12.98 -17.41 -3.41
N PHE A 204 -14.26 -17.06 -3.59
CA PHE A 204 -15.34 -18.06 -3.69
C PHE A 204 -15.18 -18.97 -4.90
N GLY A 205 -14.71 -18.44 -6.04
CA GLY A 205 -14.41 -19.24 -7.23
C GLY A 205 -13.10 -20.03 -7.16
N GLY A 206 -12.26 -19.81 -6.14
CA GLY A 206 -10.96 -20.49 -5.99
C GLY A 206 -9.94 -20.15 -7.08
N PHE A 207 -10.15 -19.08 -7.83
CA PHE A 207 -9.29 -18.70 -8.96
C PHE A 207 -8.02 -18.00 -8.47
N TYR A 208 -6.86 -18.38 -9.00
CA TYR A 208 -5.57 -17.72 -8.75
C TYR A 208 -4.89 -17.24 -10.05
N TYR A 209 -5.21 -17.87 -11.18
CA TYR A 209 -4.68 -17.56 -12.50
C TYR A 209 -5.79 -17.27 -13.50
N LEU A 210 -5.49 -16.41 -14.49
CA LEU A 210 -6.40 -16.08 -15.59
C LEU A 210 -6.86 -17.33 -16.36
N SER A 211 -5.98 -18.30 -16.58
CA SER A 211 -6.32 -19.54 -17.28
C SER A 211 -7.48 -20.29 -16.63
N GLN A 212 -7.53 -20.34 -15.29
CA GLN A 212 -8.59 -21.04 -14.56
C GLN A 212 -9.97 -20.39 -14.78
N VAL A 213 -10.00 -19.06 -14.90
CA VAL A 213 -11.23 -18.31 -15.21
C VAL A 213 -11.70 -18.61 -16.63
N TYR A 214 -10.78 -18.63 -17.60
CA TYR A 214 -11.11 -18.98 -18.98
C TYR A 214 -11.68 -20.40 -19.09
N TYR A 215 -11.05 -21.39 -18.45
CA TYR A 215 -11.55 -22.76 -18.46
C TYR A 215 -12.93 -22.90 -17.82
N TYR A 216 -13.19 -22.19 -16.72
CA TYR A 216 -14.51 -22.20 -16.08
C TYR A 216 -15.58 -21.64 -17.02
N SER A 217 -15.33 -20.50 -17.66
CA SER A 217 -16.28 -19.93 -18.63
C SER A 217 -16.53 -20.86 -19.82
N GLY A 218 -15.48 -21.47 -20.40
CA GLY A 218 -15.60 -22.40 -21.52
C GLY A 218 -16.39 -23.67 -21.16
N SER A 219 -16.25 -24.17 -19.93
CA SER A 219 -17.02 -25.34 -19.47
C SER A 219 -18.53 -25.06 -19.41
N GLN A 220 -18.95 -23.85 -19.01
CA GLN A 220 -20.37 -23.48 -18.99
C GLN A 220 -20.95 -23.27 -20.38
N PHE A 221 -20.17 -22.74 -21.33
CA PHE A 221 -20.60 -22.61 -22.73
C PHE A 221 -20.77 -23.96 -23.43
N ASN A 222 -19.99 -24.99 -23.07
CA ASN A 222 -20.15 -26.33 -23.62
C ASN A 222 -21.31 -27.13 -23.01
N THR A 223 -21.93 -26.63 -21.92
CA THR A 223 -23.09 -27.25 -21.27
C THR A 223 -24.43 -26.60 -21.60
N LEU A 224 -24.42 -25.53 -22.40
CA LEU A 224 -25.60 -24.87 -22.98
C LEU A 224 -25.77 -25.28 -24.44
#